data_AF-A0A0R2JWA0-F1
#
_entry.id   AF-A0A0R2JWA0-F1
#
_cell.length_a   1.000
_cell.length_b   1.000
_cell.length_c   1.000
_cell.angle_alpha   90.00
_cell.angle_beta   90.00
_cell.angle_gamma   90.00
#
_symmetry.space_group_name_H-M   'P 1'
#
loop_
_entity.id
_entity.type
_entity.pdbx_description
1 polymer ?
#
loop_
_entity_poly.entity_id
_entity_poly.type
_entity_poly.pdbx_seq_one_letter_code
_entity_poly.pdbx_strand_id
1 'polypeptide(L)' 'MKVIQVYGQNAVRVRNSAGESMMLVDKGIGFKKRNGDLVHQRPTTWIFIEKTVK' A
#
# COMPACT_ATOMS: atom_id res chain seq x y z
N MET A 1 2.01 -1.92 -7.71
CA MET A 1 0.68 -1.75 -7.06
C MET A 1 0.28 -0.27 -7.13
N LYS A 2 -1.02 0.05 -7.19
CA LYS A 2 -1.50 1.44 -7.33
C LYS A 2 -1.98 1.98 -5.99
N VAL A 3 -1.51 3.16 -5.58
CA VAL A 3 -1.93 3.82 -4.34
C VAL A 3 -3.39 4.23 -4.43
N ILE A 4 -4.19 3.84 -3.44
CA ILE A 4 -5.58 4.30 -3.24
C ILE A 4 -5.67 5.30 -2.10
N GLN A 5 -4.79 5.22 -1.09
CA GLN A 5 -4.73 6.18 0.00
C GLN A 5 -3.33 6.26 0.59
N VAL A 6 -2.91 7.45 1.01
CA VAL A 6 -1.66 7.66 1.76
C VAL A 6 -2.03 7.98 3.19
N TYR A 7 -1.52 7.20 4.15
CA TYR A 7 -1.75 7.44 5.59
C TYR A 7 -0.62 8.24 6.23
N GLY A 8 0.56 8.27 5.58
CA GLY A 8 1.71 9.02 6.02
C GLY A 8 2.95 8.64 5.22
N GLN A 9 4.12 9.10 5.65
CA GLN A 9 5.37 8.83 4.92
C GLN A 9 5.71 7.34 4.84
N ASN A 10 5.22 6.53 5.78
CA ASN A 10 5.61 5.12 5.93
C ASN A 10 4.46 4.12 5.72
N ALA A 11 3.27 4.59 5.32
CA ALA A 11 2.10 3.72 5.18
C ALA A 11 1.20 4.16 4.04
N VAL A 12 0.84 3.22 3.17
CA VAL A 12 -0.06 3.44 2.03
C VAL A 12 -1.05 2.29 1.88
N ARG A 13 -2.30 2.60 1.52
CA ARG A 13 -3.25 1.62 1.00
C ARG A 13 -3.06 1.52 -0.51
N VAL A 14 -3.02 0.31 -1.03
CA VAL A 14 -2.83 0.02 -2.45
C VAL A 14 -3.87 -0.97 -2.96
N ARG A 15 -4.07 -0.95 -4.28
CA ARG A 15 -4.77 -2.01 -5.00
C ARG A 15 -3.77 -2.77 -5.87
N ASN A 16 -3.77 -4.09 -5.77
CA ASN A 16 -2.96 -4.96 -6.64
C ASN A 16 -3.68 -5.22 -7.99
N SER A 17 -3.04 -5.98 -8.88
CA SER A 17 -3.61 -6.31 -10.20
C SER A 17 -4.84 -7.23 -10.11
N ALA A 18 -5.00 -7.99 -9.03
CA ALA A 18 -6.16 -8.82 -8.76
C ALA A 18 -7.36 -8.03 -8.19
N GLY A 19 -7.20 -6.72 -7.98
CA GLY A 19 -8.24 -5.86 -7.40
C GLY A 19 -8.29 -5.87 -5.88
N GLU A 20 -7.42 -6.63 -5.21
CA GLU A 20 -7.37 -6.73 -3.76
C GLU A 20 -6.83 -5.45 -3.13
N SER A 21 -7.44 -5.06 -2.01
CA SER A 21 -7.04 -3.90 -1.22
C SER A 21 -6.08 -4.33 -0.11
N MET A 22 -4.91 -3.70 -0.07
CA MET A 22 -3.81 -4.07 0.82
C MET A 22 -3.23 -2.82 1.47
N MET A 23 -2.72 -2.94 2.69
CA MET A 23 -1.92 -1.89 3.33
C MET A 23 -0.45 -2.29 3.29
N LEU A 24 0.38 -1.38 2.80
CA LEU A 24 1.83 -1.52 2.79
C LEU A 24 2.45 -0.58 3.82
N VAL A 25 3.35 -1.12 4.63
CA VAL A 25 4.14 -0.37 5.61
C VAL A 25 5.62 -0.60 5.35
N ASP A 26 6.34 0.46 5.07
CA ASP A 26 7.80 0.47 4.88
C ASP A 26 8.34 1.90 5.02
N LYS A 27 9.61 2.07 5.37
CA LYS A 27 10.24 3.38 5.53
C LYS A 27 10.20 4.17 4.21
N GLY A 28 9.51 5.30 4.22
CA GLY A 28 9.41 6.23 3.10
C GLY A 28 8.49 5.78 1.97
N ILE A 29 7.71 4.70 2.12
CA ILE A 29 6.86 4.18 1.03
C ILE A 29 5.78 5.17 0.56
N GLY A 30 5.31 6.04 1.46
CA GLY A 30 4.34 7.09 1.18
C GLY A 30 4.96 8.47 0.93
N PHE A 31 6.29 8.61 1.02
CA PHE A 31 6.96 9.88 0.80
C PHE A 31 6.76 10.37 -0.65
N LYS A 32 6.19 11.58 -0.79
CA LYS A 32 5.79 12.18 -2.08
C LYS A 32 4.84 11.32 -2.92
N LYS A 33 4.08 10.41 -2.29
CA LYS A 33 3.05 9.64 -2.97
C LYS A 33 1.68 10.30 -2.85
N ARG A 34 0.83 10.04 -3.84
CA ARG A 34 -0.59 10.42 -3.89
C ARG A 34 -1.42 9.30 -4.48
N ASN A 35 -2.74 9.44 -4.39
CA ASN A 35 -3.67 8.52 -5.07
C ASN A 35 -3.31 8.41 -6.55
N GLY A 36 -3.25 7.17 -7.04
CA GLY A 36 -2.95 6.87 -8.43
C GLY A 36 -1.49 6.54 -8.72
N ASP A 37 -0.57 6.92 -7.84
CA ASP A 37 0.85 6.64 -8.02
C ASP A 37 1.14 5.14 -7.92
N LEU A 38 2.19 4.72 -8.62
CA LEU A 38 2.74 3.38 -8.48
C LEU A 38 3.70 3.29 -7.30
N VAL A 39 3.59 2.16 -6.59
CA VAL A 39 4.51 1.74 -5.55
C VAL A 39 4.97 0.30 -5.79
N HIS A 40 6.22 0.06 -5.44
CA HIS A 40 6.90 -1.22 -5.53
C HIS A 40 7.12 -1.76 -4.13
N GLN A 41 6.86 -3.06 -3.94
CA GLN A 41 7.18 -3.75 -2.71
C GLN A 41 8.69 -3.92 -2.60
N ARG A 42 9.22 -3.79 -1.39
CA ARG A 42 10.60 -4.16 -1.04
C ARG A 42 10.58 -5.40 -0.15
N PRO A 43 11.70 -6.12 0.00
CA PRO A 43 11.79 -7.25 0.92
C PRO A 43 11.40 -6.89 2.37
N THR A 44 11.59 -5.62 2.75
CA THR A 44 11.27 -5.06 4.08
C THR A 44 9.81 -4.66 4.25
N THR A 45 9.03 -4.62 3.17
CA THR A 45 7.66 -4.09 3.21
C THR A 45 6.74 -5.07 3.91
N TRP A 46 6.11 -4.62 4.98
CA TRP A 46 5.03 -5.36 5.63
C TRP A 46 3.74 -5.17 4.86
N ILE A 47 3.03 -6.27 4.67
CA ILE A 47 1.79 -6.34 3.92
C ILE A 47 0.67 -6.80 4.86
N PHE A 48 -0.37 -5.99 4.96
CA PHE A 48 -1.60 -6.35 5.64
C PHE A 48 -2.72 -6.46 4.61
N ILE A 49 -3.37 -7.62 4.58
CA ILE A 49 -4.53 -7.89 3.74
C ILE A 49 -5.75 -7.92 4.66
N GLU A 50 -6.73 -7.08 4.35
CA GLU A 50 -8.00 -7.05 5.08
C GLU A 50 -8.78 -8.33 4.76
N LYS A 51 -8.81 -9.28 5.71
CA LYS A 51 -9.71 -10.44 5.63
C LYS A 51 -11.03 -10.06 6.29
N THR A 52 -12.07 -9.92 5.49
CA THR A 52 -13.44 -9.89 6.01
C THR A 52 -13.80 -11.30 6.46
N VAL A 53 -13.83 -11.54 7.78
CA VAL A 53 -14.44 -12.76 8.33
C VAL A 53 -15.94 -12.55 8.27
N LYS A 54 -16.64 -13.36 7.48
CA LYS A 54 -18.11 -13.41 7.47
C LYS A 54 -18.62 -14.24 8.63
#